data_AF-A0A2E9NNM3-F1
#
_entry.id   AF-A0A2E9NNM3-F1
#
_cell.length_a   1.000
_cell.length_b   1.000
_cell.length_c   1.000
_cell.angle_alpha   90.00
_cell.angle_beta   90.00
_cell.angle_gamma   90.00
#
_symmetry.space_group_name_H-M   'P 1'
#
loop_
_entity.id
_entity.type
_entity.pdbx_description
1 polymer ?
#
loop_
_entity_poly.entity_id
_entity_poly.type
_entity_poly.pdbx_seq_one_letter_code
_entity_poly.pdbx_strand_id
1 'polypeptide(L)'
;AVLSFVSSAALLGGSCTAMILGHWYLVLPSMDIAHLQSMVRFHIGSTIARVVVITAAVWIAIAGWEPGLGPSFQHYVLSSAGVFFWQRVLFGLFGPGVLSYLTWETAKIRSTQSATGILYVDFFTVIVGEILAKYLHLSTLIPV
;
A
#
# COMPACT_ATOMS: atom_id res chain seq x y z
N ALA A 1 -0.05 -4.97 16.11
CA ALA A 1 -0.17 -3.50 15.99
C ALA A 1 1.12 -2.84 15.51
N VAL A 2 2.24 -2.93 16.25
CA VAL A 2 3.52 -2.24 15.91
C VAL A 2 4.00 -2.51 14.48
N LEU A 3 4.06 -3.78 14.05
CA LEU A 3 4.45 -4.13 12.67
C LEU A 3 3.53 -3.52 11.60
N SER A 4 2.23 -3.39 11.88
CA SER A 4 1.29 -2.73 10.97
C SER A 4 1.59 -1.23 10.87
N PHE A 5 1.87 -0.56 11.99
CA PHE A 5 2.28 0.85 11.97
C PHE A 5 3.60 1.07 11.23
N VAL A 6 4.62 0.25 11.48
CA VAL A 6 5.93 0.39 10.83
C VAL A 6 5.83 0.13 9.32
N SER A 7 5.12 -0.92 8.90
CA SER A 7 4.90 -1.20 7.48
C SER A 7 4.07 -0.12 6.78
N SER A 8 3.06 0.44 7.46
CA SER A 8 2.27 1.60 6.97
C SER A 8 3.16 2.83 6.76
N ALA A 9 4.00 3.16 7.74
CA ALA A 9 4.92 4.29 7.66
C ALA A 9 5.93 4.12 6.51
N ALA A 10 6.50 2.92 6.34
CA ALA A 10 7.40 2.62 5.23
C ALA A 10 6.70 2.70 3.86
N LEU A 11 5.44 2.27 3.76
CA LEU A 11 4.66 2.35 2.53
C LEU A 11 4.30 3.79 2.15
N LEU A 12 3.77 4.57 3.11
CA LEU A 12 3.40 5.98 2.91
C LEU A 12 4.64 6.85 2.65
N GLY A 13 5.69 6.68 3.44
CA GLY A 13 6.95 7.38 3.23
C GLY A 13 7.57 7.00 1.88
N GLY A 14 7.60 5.70 1.55
CA GLY A 14 8.16 5.19 0.31
C GLY A 14 7.47 5.75 -0.94
N SER A 15 6.13 5.70 -0.97
CA SER A 15 5.33 6.23 -2.09
C SER A 15 5.45 7.76 -2.20
N CYS A 16 5.35 8.48 -1.09
CA CYS A 16 5.49 9.94 -1.07
C CYS A 16 6.86 10.39 -1.56
N THR A 17 7.95 9.80 -1.04
CA THR A 17 9.30 10.14 -1.46
C THR A 17 9.56 9.75 -2.91
N ALA A 18 9.08 8.59 -3.37
CA ALA A 18 9.19 8.18 -4.77
C ALA A 18 8.46 9.18 -5.70
N MET A 19 7.23 9.58 -5.35
CA MET A 19 6.46 10.56 -6.11
C MET A 19 7.13 11.94 -6.16
N ILE A 20 7.60 12.47 -5.02
CA ILE A 20 8.33 13.74 -4.97
C ILE A 20 9.58 13.66 -5.83
N LEU A 21 10.34 12.57 -5.71
CA LEU A 21 11.53 12.36 -6.53
C LEU A 21 11.17 12.30 -8.02
N GLY A 22 10.11 11.59 -8.39
CA GLY A 22 9.58 11.57 -9.76
C GLY A 22 9.23 12.98 -10.27
N HIS A 23 8.63 13.83 -9.43
CA HIS A 23 8.37 15.22 -9.80
C HIS A 23 9.66 15.99 -10.08
N TRP A 24 10.71 15.81 -9.27
CA TRP A 24 12.02 16.41 -9.54
C TRP A 24 12.61 15.97 -10.88
N TYR A 25 12.40 14.74 -11.34
CA TYR A 25 12.82 14.32 -12.69
C TYR A 25 12.06 15.01 -13.83
N LEU A 26 10.87 15.57 -13.58
CA LEU A 26 10.18 16.41 -14.57
C LEU A 26 10.85 17.79 -14.70
N VAL A 27 11.40 18.30 -13.60
CA VAL A 27 12.04 19.62 -13.54
C VAL A 27 13.52 19.56 -13.96
N LEU A 28 14.24 18.53 -13.52
CA LEU A 28 15.65 18.30 -13.76
C LEU A 28 15.89 16.90 -14.36
N PRO A 29 15.69 16.72 -15.68
CA PRO A 29 15.80 15.41 -16.33
C PRO A 29 17.21 14.82 -16.33
N SER A 30 18.25 15.61 -16.05
CA SER A 30 19.66 15.20 -16.04
C SER A 30 20.09 14.44 -14.78
N MET A 31 19.19 14.26 -13.81
CA MET A 31 19.48 13.47 -12.60
C MET A 31 19.75 12.00 -12.95
N ASP A 32 20.67 11.37 -12.20
CA ASP A 32 20.96 9.95 -12.40
C ASP A 32 19.76 9.09 -12.02
N ILE A 33 19.26 8.28 -12.97
CA ILE A 33 18.11 7.37 -12.83
C ILE A 33 18.24 6.36 -11.67
N ALA A 34 19.46 6.08 -11.21
CA ALA A 34 19.70 5.15 -10.10
C ALA A 34 18.95 5.55 -8.82
N HIS A 35 18.76 6.85 -8.57
CA HIS A 35 18.01 7.35 -7.41
C HIS A 35 16.53 6.97 -7.49
N LEU A 36 15.89 7.22 -8.63
CA LEU A 36 14.49 6.81 -8.86
C LEU A 36 14.34 5.30 -8.73
N GLN A 37 15.23 4.53 -9.36
CA GLN A 37 15.20 3.07 -9.29
C GLN A 37 15.40 2.53 -7.88
N SER A 38 16.27 3.15 -7.08
CA SER A 38 16.45 2.80 -5.67
C SER A 38 15.18 3.04 -4.86
N MET A 39 14.56 4.21 -5.04
CA MET A 39 13.36 4.59 -4.31
C MET A 39 12.15 3.73 -4.71
N VAL A 40 11.98 3.42 -6.00
CA VAL A 40 10.93 2.51 -6.49
C VAL A 40 11.13 1.11 -5.93
N ARG A 41 12.37 0.59 -5.87
CA ARG A 41 12.65 -0.71 -5.22
C ARG A 41 12.29 -0.72 -3.74
N PHE A 42 12.62 0.35 -3.02
CA PHE A 42 12.22 0.49 -1.62
C PHE A 42 10.68 0.49 -1.48
N HIS A 43 9.98 1.22 -2.33
CA HIS A 43 8.52 1.28 -2.32
C HIS A 43 7.86 -0.07 -2.68
N ILE A 44 8.42 -0.83 -3.63
CA ILE A 44 8.00 -2.21 -3.91
C ILE A 44 8.22 -3.09 -2.67
N GLY A 45 9.40 -3.00 -2.05
CA GLY A 45 9.71 -3.74 -0.84
C GLY A 45 8.76 -3.42 0.32
N SER A 46 8.41 -2.15 0.53
CA SER A 46 7.46 -1.74 1.56
C SER A 46 6.03 -2.18 1.24
N THR A 47 5.64 -2.21 -0.04
CA THR A 47 4.34 -2.76 -0.49
C THR A 47 4.25 -4.26 -0.21
N ILE A 48 5.30 -5.04 -0.54
CA ILE A 48 5.35 -6.47 -0.24
C ILE A 48 5.29 -6.71 1.27
N ALA A 49 6.06 -5.97 2.05
CA ALA A 49 6.03 -6.06 3.52
C ALA A 49 4.64 -5.72 4.07
N ARG A 50 3.96 -4.70 3.52
CA ARG A 50 2.59 -4.35 3.89
C ARG A 50 1.63 -5.50 3.62
N VAL A 51 1.67 -6.09 2.42
CA VAL A 51 0.83 -7.25 2.06
C VAL A 51 1.04 -8.39 3.05
N VAL A 52 2.28 -8.77 3.34
CA VAL A 52 2.59 -9.85 4.31
C VAL A 52 2.02 -9.55 5.69
N VAL A 53 2.21 -8.32 6.19
CA VAL A 53 1.69 -7.92 7.51
C VAL A 53 0.17 -7.95 7.56
N ILE A 54 -0.51 -7.48 6.51
CA ILE A 54 -1.99 -7.49 6.47
C ILE A 54 -2.52 -8.91 6.33
N THR A 55 -1.93 -9.74 5.47
CA THR A 55 -2.32 -11.15 5.34
C THR A 55 -2.15 -11.90 6.66
N ALA A 56 -1.06 -11.67 7.39
CA ALA A 56 -0.86 -12.25 8.72
C ALA A 56 -1.90 -11.75 9.73
N ALA A 57 -2.23 -10.45 9.73
CA ALA A 57 -3.24 -9.87 10.61
C ALA A 57 -4.64 -10.47 10.34
N VAL A 58 -5.02 -10.60 9.07
CA VAL A 58 -6.28 -11.23 8.66
C VAL A 58 -6.32 -12.70 9.08
N TRP A 59 -5.24 -13.44 8.84
CA TRP A 59 -5.15 -14.85 9.22
C TRP A 59 -5.34 -15.04 10.74
N ILE A 60 -4.63 -14.25 11.55
CA ILE A 60 -4.75 -14.30 13.01
C ILE A 60 -6.17 -13.94 13.46
N ALA A 61 -6.80 -12.94 12.83
CA ALA A 61 -8.17 -12.53 13.16
C ALA A 61 -9.22 -13.61 12.84
N ILE A 62 -9.00 -14.40 11.78
CA ILE A 62 -9.90 -15.50 11.41
C ILE A 62 -9.64 -16.72 12.30
N ALA A 63 -8.37 -17.10 12.48
CA ALA A 63 -7.98 -18.31 13.22
C ALA A 63 -8.19 -18.19 14.74
N GLY A 64 -8.08 -16.98 15.29
CA GLY A 64 -8.25 -16.71 16.73
C GLY A 64 -9.69 -16.45 17.16
N TRP A 65 -10.68 -16.63 16.28
CA TRP A 65 -12.09 -16.40 16.62
C TRP A 65 -12.67 -17.57 17.42
N GLU A 66 -13.27 -17.27 18.58
CA GLU A 66 -13.98 -18.24 19.42
C GLU A 66 -15.51 -18.09 19.31
N PRO A 67 -16.26 -19.21 19.21
CA PRO A 67 -17.72 -19.16 19.19
C PRO A 67 -18.30 -18.50 20.45
N GLY A 68 -19.14 -17.46 20.27
CA GLY A 68 -19.87 -16.79 21.36
C GLY A 68 -19.40 -15.37 21.71
N LEU A 69 -18.28 -14.90 21.16
CA LEU A 69 -17.75 -13.54 21.41
C LEU A 69 -18.22 -12.47 20.40
N GLY A 70 -19.25 -12.77 19.59
CA GLY A 70 -19.78 -11.88 18.56
C GLY A 70 -19.47 -12.31 17.12
N PRO A 71 -19.88 -11.51 16.12
CA PRO A 71 -19.71 -11.85 14.71
C PRO A 71 -18.22 -11.92 14.33
N SER A 72 -17.85 -12.97 13.60
CA SER A 72 -16.45 -13.21 13.19
C SER A 72 -15.97 -12.16 12.18
N PHE A 73 -14.66 -11.92 12.13
CA PHE A 73 -14.07 -11.06 11.09
C PHE A 73 -14.39 -11.56 9.68
N GLN A 74 -14.45 -12.89 9.49
CA GLN A 74 -14.88 -13.49 8.24
C GLN A 74 -16.32 -13.09 7.87
N HIS A 75 -17.24 -13.08 8.85
CA HIS A 75 -18.60 -12.60 8.62
C HIS A 75 -18.63 -11.11 8.23
N TYR A 76 -17.78 -10.28 8.84
CA TYR A 76 -17.65 -8.87 8.45
C TYR A 76 -17.19 -8.73 6.99
N VAL A 77 -16.13 -9.43 6.58
CA VAL A 77 -15.57 -9.38 5.21
C VAL A 77 -16.59 -9.81 4.14
N LEU A 78 -17.47 -10.76 4.47
CA LEU A 78 -18.51 -11.27 3.57
C LEU A 78 -19.82 -10.47 3.62
N SER A 79 -19.96 -9.54 4.57
CA SER A 79 -21.14 -8.67 4.69
C SER A 79 -21.07 -7.47 3.75
N SER A 80 -22.18 -6.75 3.59
CA SER A 80 -22.21 -5.48 2.86
C SER A 80 -21.27 -4.42 3.45
N ALA A 81 -21.09 -4.43 4.78
CA ALA A 81 -20.12 -3.56 5.45
C ALA A 81 -18.66 -3.91 5.11
N GLY A 82 -18.41 -5.13 4.63
CA GLY A 82 -17.11 -5.59 4.13
C GLY A 82 -16.63 -4.87 2.87
N VAL A 83 -17.46 -4.04 2.24
CA VAL A 83 -17.06 -3.21 1.09
C VAL A 83 -15.82 -2.35 1.38
N PHE A 84 -15.69 -1.83 2.61
CA PHE A 84 -14.52 -1.03 3.01
C PHE A 84 -13.25 -1.87 3.10
N PHE A 85 -13.35 -3.14 3.49
CA PHE A 85 -12.22 -4.07 3.45
C PHE A 85 -11.78 -4.34 2.01
N TRP A 86 -12.72 -4.56 1.09
CA TRP A 86 -12.37 -4.80 -0.31
C TRP A 86 -11.82 -3.54 -1.00
N GLN A 87 -12.33 -2.35 -0.66
CA GLN A 87 -11.71 -1.08 -1.09
C GLN A 87 -10.30 -0.93 -0.53
N ARG A 88 -10.05 -1.33 0.72
CA ARG A 88 -8.70 -1.36 1.33
C ARG A 88 -7.75 -2.29 0.58
N VAL A 89 -8.23 -3.48 0.20
CA VAL A 89 -7.45 -4.44 -0.60
C VAL A 89 -7.16 -3.88 -1.98
N LEU A 90 -8.16 -3.30 -2.65
CA LEU A 90 -8.01 -2.73 -3.99
C LEU A 90 -7.04 -1.54 -3.99
N PHE A 91 -7.29 -0.51 -3.19
CA PHE A 91 -6.53 0.73 -3.25
C PHE A 91 -5.23 0.70 -2.45
N GLY A 92 -5.14 -0.13 -1.42
CA GLY A 92 -4.00 -0.07 -0.52
C GLY A 92 -3.07 -1.27 -0.57
N LEU A 93 -3.38 -2.30 -1.38
CA LEU A 93 -2.53 -3.47 -1.58
C LEU A 93 -2.37 -3.79 -3.07
N PHE A 94 -3.47 -4.11 -3.75
CA PHE A 94 -3.45 -4.53 -5.15
C PHE A 94 -3.03 -3.39 -6.09
N GLY A 95 -3.67 -2.22 -5.97
CA GLY A 95 -3.36 -1.02 -6.74
C GLY A 95 -1.89 -0.62 -6.64
N PRO A 96 -1.36 -0.35 -5.43
CA PRO A 96 0.05 -0.02 -5.24
C PRO A 96 0.99 -1.13 -5.72
N GLY A 97 0.62 -2.40 -5.56
CA GLY A 97 1.41 -3.52 -6.09
C GLY A 97 1.55 -3.49 -7.62
N VAL A 98 0.46 -3.25 -8.33
CA VAL A 98 0.47 -3.13 -9.80
C VAL A 98 1.18 -1.85 -10.24
N LEU A 99 0.86 -0.71 -9.62
CA LEU A 99 1.39 0.60 -10.01
C LEU A 99 2.88 0.72 -9.72
N SER A 100 3.36 0.20 -8.59
CA SER A 100 4.80 0.15 -8.28
C SER A 100 5.57 -0.75 -9.27
N TYR A 101 4.99 -1.86 -9.72
CA TYR A 101 5.56 -2.69 -10.79
C TYR A 101 5.64 -1.93 -12.13
N LEU A 102 4.55 -1.28 -12.56
CA LEU A 102 4.56 -0.49 -13.79
C LEU A 102 5.55 0.69 -13.71
N THR A 103 5.67 1.30 -12.54
CA THR A 103 6.68 2.34 -12.28
C THR A 103 8.09 1.78 -12.43
N TRP A 104 8.35 0.55 -11.96
CA TRP A 104 9.64 -0.09 -12.13
C TRP A 104 9.96 -0.37 -13.60
N GLU A 105 9.00 -0.91 -14.36
CA GLU A 105 9.16 -1.15 -15.80
C GLU A 105 9.49 0.14 -16.56
N THR A 106 8.79 1.24 -16.26
CA THR A 106 9.05 2.55 -16.86
C THR A 106 10.40 3.15 -16.43
N ALA A 107 10.79 2.98 -15.16
CA ALA A 107 12.09 3.43 -14.65
C ALA A 107 13.27 2.65 -15.24
N LYS A 108 13.11 1.35 -15.59
CA LYS A 108 14.16 0.56 -16.26
C LYS A 108 14.48 1.08 -17.66
N ILE A 109 13.46 1.47 -18.42
CA ILE A 109 13.62 2.05 -19.76
C ILE A 109 13.88 3.56 -19.73
N ARG A 110 14.09 4.14 -18.53
CA ARG A 110 14.37 5.57 -18.31
C ARG A 110 13.24 6.51 -18.77
N SER A 111 12.00 6.02 -18.84
CA SER A 111 10.81 6.83 -19.13
C SER A 111 10.34 7.54 -17.86
N THR A 112 11.09 8.56 -17.42
CA THR A 112 10.86 9.24 -16.14
C THR A 112 9.53 9.99 -16.11
N GLN A 113 9.11 10.64 -17.20
CA GLN A 113 7.82 11.33 -17.22
C GLN A 113 6.63 10.37 -17.01
N SER A 114 6.67 9.20 -17.64
CA SER A 114 5.64 8.18 -17.47
C SER A 114 5.69 7.58 -16.06
N ALA A 115 6.89 7.26 -15.56
CA ALA A 115 7.09 6.76 -14.20
C ALA A 115 6.50 7.72 -13.16
N THR A 116 6.73 9.03 -13.31
CA THR A 116 6.19 10.05 -12.41
C THR A 116 4.66 10.12 -12.47
N GLY A 117 4.06 10.03 -13.65
CA GLY A 117 2.60 9.97 -13.80
C GLY A 117 1.99 8.80 -13.03
N ILE A 118 2.62 7.61 -13.11
CA ILE A 118 2.19 6.42 -12.39
C ILE A 118 2.35 6.61 -10.88
N LEU A 119 3.47 7.19 -10.43
CA LEU A 119 3.74 7.45 -9.01
C LEU A 119 2.74 8.40 -8.35
N TYR A 120 2.16 9.35 -9.09
CA TYR A 120 1.07 10.18 -8.55
C TYR A 120 -0.18 9.36 -8.24
N VAL A 121 -0.58 8.49 -9.17
CA VAL A 121 -1.73 7.62 -8.97
C VAL A 121 -1.43 6.62 -7.85
N ASP A 122 -0.23 6.04 -7.84
CA ASP A 122 0.22 5.13 -6.79
C ASP A 122 0.10 5.75 -5.40
N PHE A 123 0.68 6.93 -5.20
CA PHE A 123 0.62 7.64 -3.92
C PHE A 123 -0.81 7.94 -3.48
N PHE A 124 -1.68 8.35 -4.42
CA PHE A 124 -3.10 8.54 -4.14
C PHE A 124 -3.76 7.23 -3.64
N THR A 125 -3.53 6.11 -4.33
CA THR A 125 -4.08 4.82 -3.91
C THR A 125 -3.57 4.40 -2.54
N VAL A 126 -2.28 4.57 -2.26
CA VAL A 126 -1.68 4.31 -0.94
C VAL A 126 -2.35 5.14 0.15
N ILE A 127 -2.54 6.46 -0.05
CA ILE A 127 -3.23 7.31 0.94
C ILE A 127 -4.64 6.79 1.23
N VAL A 128 -5.44 6.54 0.18
CA VAL A 128 -6.81 6.05 0.33
C VAL A 128 -6.82 4.72 1.08
N GLY A 129 -5.93 3.80 0.70
CA GLY A 129 -5.76 2.52 1.35
C GLY A 129 -5.40 2.62 2.83
N GLU A 130 -4.49 3.51 3.21
CA GLU A 130 -4.05 3.68 4.60
C GLU A 130 -5.05 4.47 5.46
N ILE A 131 -5.90 5.31 4.85
CA ILE A 131 -7.05 5.89 5.54
C ILE A 131 -8.08 4.79 5.86
N LEU A 132 -8.38 3.93 4.88
CA LEU A 132 -9.29 2.79 5.08
C LEU A 132 -8.73 1.81 6.12
N ALA A 133 -7.42 1.59 6.15
CA ALA A 133 -6.75 0.78 7.18
C ALA A 133 -7.06 1.29 8.60
N LYS A 134 -6.93 2.62 8.82
CA LYS A 134 -7.25 3.25 10.11
C LYS A 134 -8.72 3.13 10.47
N TYR A 135 -9.62 3.33 9.50
CA TYR A 135 -11.06 3.14 9.71
C TYR A 135 -11.39 1.69 10.12
N LEU A 136 -10.85 0.72 9.39
CA LEU A 136 -11.05 -0.70 9.67
C LEU A 136 -10.49 -1.10 11.02
N HIS A 137 -9.32 -0.58 11.39
CA HIS A 137 -8.73 -0.82 12.70
C HIS A 137 -9.61 -0.28 13.84
N LEU A 138 -10.18 0.92 13.69
CA LEU A 138 -11.07 1.47 14.72
C LEU A 138 -12.42 0.73 14.78
N SER A 139 -12.93 0.26 13.65
CA SER A 139 -14.24 -0.42 13.58
C SER A 139 -14.20 -1.90 13.98
N THR A 140 -13.11 -2.60 13.71
CA THR A 140 -12.98 -4.05 13.92
C THR A 140 -11.93 -4.43 14.96
N LEU A 141 -11.13 -3.46 15.44
CA LEU A 141 -9.96 -3.65 16.31
C LEU A 141 -8.80 -4.44 15.65
N ILE A 142 -8.94 -4.85 14.39
CA ILE A 142 -7.93 -5.62 13.67
C ILE A 142 -7.06 -4.67 12.84
N PRO A 143 -5.71 -4.74 12.94
CA PRO A 143 -4.81 -3.80 12.28
C PRO A 143 -4.55 -4.18 10.80
N VAL A 144 -5.63 -4.22 10.00
CA VAL A 144 -5.63 -4.42 8.52
C VAL A 144 -5.31 -3.15 7.73
#